data_AF-A0A7J3DLN9-F1
#
_entry.id   AF-A0A7J3DLN9-F1
#
_cell.length_a   1.000
_cell.length_b   1.000
_cell.length_c   1.000
_cell.angle_alpha   90.00
_cell.angle_beta   90.00
_cell.angle_gamma   90.00
#
_symmetry.space_group_name_H-M   'P 1'
#
loop_
_entity.id
_entity.type
_entity.pdbx_description
1 polymer ?
#
loop_
_entity_poly.entity_id
_entity_poly.type
_entity_poly.pdbx_seq_one_letter_code
_entity_poly.pdbx_strand_id
1 'polypeptide(L)'
;MEALPKESEGIGAYNVAQFNKALQQVGPFTVLETPTRRFVFFAKYEPDGKCVGVECCKNYIRVINKETGEIYEAPIESFQVTPNGIYVKDAKGNEHNIGITAEDGKPMVVYNNYPPEPLISAQGPNGSFWYDPETGKWHAENAQLLPLLEAFRAGALTQAGAGGVITKPGDNIMNISGLGGSGAFNLPSLPPEPGMLILYLCMLVFSITGINAILGRHAKRHAKKRRV
;
A
#
# COMPACT_ATOMS: atom_id res chain seq x y z
N MET A 1 -8.69 5.82 -11.85
CA MET A 1 -8.93 4.46 -12.35
C MET A 1 -10.23 3.98 -11.73
N GLU A 2 -11.15 3.52 -12.56
CA GLU A 2 -12.49 3.13 -12.14
C GLU A 2 -12.96 1.99 -13.07
N ALA A 3 -13.25 0.82 -12.52
CA ALA A 3 -13.89 -0.24 -13.27
C ALA A 3 -15.35 0.14 -13.53
N LEU A 4 -15.77 0.01 -14.78
CA LEU A 4 -17.15 0.25 -15.17
C LEU A 4 -17.96 -1.04 -15.01
N PRO A 5 -19.12 -1.00 -14.33
CA PRO A 5 -19.98 -2.16 -14.24
C PRO A 5 -20.73 -2.33 -15.58
N LYS A 6 -20.92 -3.59 -15.99
CA LYS A 6 -21.68 -3.93 -17.21
C LYS A 6 -23.18 -3.68 -17.06
N GLU A 7 -23.70 -3.77 -15.84
CA GLU A 7 -25.08 -3.49 -15.46
C GLU A 7 -25.10 -2.36 -14.42
N SER A 8 -26.11 -1.49 -14.47
CA SER A 8 -26.20 -0.32 -13.59
C SER A 8 -26.60 -0.65 -12.15
N GLU A 9 -27.14 -1.84 -11.89
CA GLU A 9 -27.69 -2.25 -10.58
C GLU A 9 -27.35 -3.73 -10.27
N GLY A 10 -27.59 -4.16 -9.03
CA GLY A 10 -27.39 -5.55 -8.58
C GLY A 10 -26.04 -5.82 -7.89
N ILE A 11 -25.80 -7.10 -7.55
CA ILE A 11 -24.60 -7.55 -6.82
C ILE A 11 -23.32 -7.25 -7.61
N GLY A 12 -23.37 -7.40 -8.94
CA GLY A 12 -22.25 -7.05 -9.82
C GLY A 12 -21.87 -5.57 -9.73
N ALA A 13 -22.86 -4.66 -9.84
CA ALA A 13 -22.64 -3.22 -9.69
C ALA A 13 -22.12 -2.84 -8.29
N TYR A 14 -22.67 -3.47 -7.23
CA TYR A 14 -22.18 -3.28 -5.87
C TYR A 14 -20.72 -3.70 -5.69
N ASN A 15 -20.35 -4.87 -6.20
CA ASN A 15 -18.97 -5.37 -6.14
C ASN A 15 -18.00 -4.47 -6.91
N VAL A 16 -18.41 -3.99 -8.09
CA VAL A 16 -17.63 -3.02 -8.88
C VAL A 16 -17.47 -1.70 -8.12
N ALA A 17 -18.52 -1.20 -7.46
CA ALA A 17 -18.43 0.01 -6.65
C ALA A 17 -17.48 -0.15 -5.43
N GLN A 18 -17.52 -1.30 -4.74
CA GLN A 18 -16.57 -1.59 -3.66
C GLN A 18 -15.14 -1.71 -4.19
N PHE A 19 -14.95 -2.34 -5.36
CA PHE A 19 -13.66 -2.41 -6.03
C PHE A 19 -13.13 -1.02 -6.39
N ASN A 20 -13.96 -0.14 -6.96
CA ASN A 20 -13.57 1.25 -7.28
C ASN A 20 -13.18 2.04 -6.04
N LYS A 21 -13.91 1.87 -4.94
CA LYS A 21 -13.57 2.48 -3.65
C LYS A 21 -12.23 1.96 -3.12
N ALA A 22 -11.95 0.67 -3.26
CA ALA A 22 -10.66 0.09 -2.90
C ALA A 22 -9.53 0.60 -3.81
N LEU A 23 -9.76 0.68 -5.12
CA LEU A 23 -8.80 1.21 -6.09
C LEU A 23 -8.38 2.65 -5.77
N GLN A 24 -9.32 3.49 -5.34
CA GLN A 24 -9.05 4.88 -4.92
C GLN A 24 -8.20 4.97 -3.65
N GLN A 25 -8.30 3.99 -2.75
CA GLN A 25 -7.55 3.98 -1.49
C GLN A 25 -6.16 3.34 -1.61
N VAL A 26 -5.96 2.42 -2.57
CA VAL A 26 -4.72 1.63 -2.71
C VAL A 26 -3.85 2.10 -3.89
N GLY A 27 -4.39 2.90 -4.82
CA GLY A 27 -3.63 3.48 -5.91
C GLY A 27 -2.68 4.62 -5.48
N PRO A 28 -1.70 5.01 -6.31
CA PRO A 28 -1.48 4.58 -7.71
C PRO A 28 -0.75 3.23 -7.84
N PHE A 29 -1.26 2.31 -8.66
CA PHE A 29 -0.64 0.99 -8.84
C PHE A 29 0.60 1.06 -9.72
N THR A 30 1.69 0.47 -9.25
CA THR A 30 2.98 0.32 -9.95
C THR A 30 3.16 -1.06 -10.55
N VAL A 31 2.41 -2.08 -10.10
CA VAL A 31 2.42 -3.42 -10.68
C VAL A 31 0.99 -3.89 -10.93
N LEU A 32 0.76 -4.46 -12.11
CA LEU A 32 -0.47 -5.17 -12.46
C LEU A 32 -0.08 -6.56 -12.95
N GLU A 33 -0.77 -7.58 -12.45
CA GLU A 33 -0.49 -8.98 -12.81
C GLU A 33 -1.72 -9.68 -13.37
N THR A 34 -1.51 -10.39 -14.48
CA THR A 34 -2.45 -11.30 -15.11
C THR A 34 -1.85 -12.72 -15.14
N PRO A 35 -2.60 -13.75 -15.58
CA PRO A 35 -2.03 -15.10 -15.73
C PRO A 35 -0.81 -15.10 -16.65
N THR A 36 -0.88 -14.41 -17.78
CA THR A 36 0.17 -14.47 -18.80
C THR A 36 1.11 -13.27 -18.81
N ARG A 37 0.78 -12.16 -18.13
CA ARG A 37 1.59 -10.93 -18.14
C ARG A 37 1.77 -10.30 -16.78
N ARG A 38 2.90 -9.60 -16.62
CA ARG A 38 3.12 -8.66 -15.51
C ARG A 38 3.55 -7.31 -16.08
N PHE A 39 2.83 -6.28 -15.72
CA PHE A 39 3.14 -4.88 -16.04
C PHE A 39 3.76 -4.22 -14.82
N VAL A 40 4.91 -3.59 -15.00
CA VAL A 40 5.64 -2.90 -13.93
C VAL A 40 5.97 -1.50 -14.40
N PHE A 41 5.59 -0.51 -13.61
CA PHE A 41 5.95 0.89 -13.76
C PHE A 41 6.91 1.26 -12.63
N PHE A 42 8.12 1.68 -12.98
CA PHE A 42 9.15 1.96 -12.00
C PHE A 42 10.04 3.11 -12.42
N ALA A 43 10.69 3.75 -11.45
CA ALA A 43 11.70 4.76 -11.70
C ALA A 43 13.09 4.13 -11.60
N LYS A 44 13.98 4.48 -12.52
CA LYS A 44 15.37 4.05 -12.53
C LYS A 44 16.28 5.27 -12.56
N TYR A 45 17.26 5.28 -11.67
CA TYR A 45 18.28 6.32 -11.65
C TYR A 45 19.25 6.13 -12.83
N GLU A 46 19.32 7.11 -13.73
CA GLU A 46 20.19 7.10 -14.90
C GLU A 46 21.01 8.38 -14.97
N PRO A 47 22.20 8.39 -14.35
CA PRO A 47 23.09 9.55 -14.40
C PRO A 47 23.72 9.63 -15.80
N ASP A 48 23.44 10.71 -16.52
CA ASP A 48 24.04 11.02 -17.82
C ASP A 48 25.16 12.07 -17.72
N GLY A 49 25.59 12.37 -16.49
CA GLY A 49 26.57 13.41 -16.17
C GLY A 49 26.02 14.84 -16.25
N LYS A 50 24.74 15.03 -16.58
CA LYS A 50 24.08 16.35 -16.69
C LYS A 50 23.03 16.61 -15.60
N CYS A 51 22.54 15.56 -14.97
CA CYS A 51 21.58 15.62 -13.86
C CYS A 51 22.23 15.16 -12.54
N VAL A 52 21.73 15.62 -11.38
CA VAL A 52 22.21 15.15 -10.05
C VAL A 52 21.03 14.90 -9.13
N GLY A 53 20.90 13.71 -8.55
CA GLY A 53 19.78 13.39 -7.66
C GLY A 53 18.48 13.03 -8.40
N VAL A 54 17.32 13.38 -7.86
CA VAL A 54 16.01 12.84 -8.28
C VAL A 54 15.68 13.17 -9.74
N GLU A 55 16.24 14.25 -10.29
CA GLU A 55 16.11 14.62 -11.71
C GLU A 55 16.75 13.65 -12.70
N CYS A 56 17.63 12.74 -12.26
CA CYS A 56 18.15 11.65 -13.10
C CYS A 56 17.24 10.42 -13.12
N CYS A 57 16.18 10.40 -12.32
CA CYS A 57 15.25 9.27 -12.32
C CYS A 57 14.36 9.34 -13.56
N LYS A 58 14.48 8.34 -14.43
CA LYS A 58 13.58 8.16 -15.56
C LYS A 58 12.56 7.09 -15.23
N ASN A 59 11.32 7.32 -15.64
CA ASN A 59 10.26 6.33 -15.49
C ASN A 59 10.35 5.31 -16.63
N TYR A 60 10.10 4.06 -16.30
CA TYR A 60 10.18 2.91 -17.19
C TYR A 60 8.89 2.10 -17.11
N ILE A 61 8.51 1.52 -18.25
CA ILE A 61 7.54 0.44 -18.32
C ILE A 61 8.29 -0.85 -18.58
N ARG A 62 7.95 -1.90 -17.83
CA ARG A 62 8.36 -3.26 -18.11
C ARG A 62 7.14 -4.15 -18.28
N VAL A 63 7.09 -4.89 -19.37
CA VAL A 63 6.05 -5.89 -19.67
C VAL A 63 6.72 -7.25 -19.75
N ILE A 64 6.34 -8.15 -18.84
CA ILE A 64 6.89 -9.50 -18.76
C ILE A 64 5.83 -10.46 -19.28
N ASN A 65 6.15 -11.24 -20.30
CA ASN A 65 5.36 -12.39 -20.72
C ASN A 65 5.75 -13.60 -19.85
N LYS A 66 4.81 -14.09 -19.04
CA LYS A 66 5.01 -15.19 -18.09
C LYS A 66 5.04 -16.55 -18.78
N GLU A 67 4.43 -16.68 -19.95
CA GLU A 67 4.42 -17.93 -20.73
C GLU A 67 5.74 -18.13 -21.46
N THR A 68 6.26 -17.08 -22.11
CA THR A 68 7.49 -17.16 -22.91
C THR A 68 8.75 -16.75 -22.14
N GLY A 69 8.60 -16.04 -21.01
CA GLY A 69 9.71 -15.42 -20.29
C GLY A 69 10.26 -14.16 -20.96
N GLU A 70 9.66 -13.69 -22.04
CA GLU A 70 10.10 -12.49 -22.75
C GLU A 70 9.88 -11.23 -21.89
N ILE A 71 10.90 -10.39 -21.81
CA ILE A 71 10.87 -9.14 -21.05
C ILE A 71 11.03 -7.97 -22.01
N TYR A 72 10.00 -7.14 -22.07
CA TYR A 72 10.04 -5.85 -22.73
C TYR A 72 10.29 -4.75 -21.70
N GLU A 73 11.23 -3.84 -21.95
CA GLU A 73 11.49 -2.68 -21.11
C GLU A 73 11.81 -1.44 -21.98
N ALA A 74 11.23 -0.30 -21.61
CA ALA A 74 11.47 0.98 -22.28
C ALA A 74 11.23 2.18 -21.35
N PRO A 75 11.95 3.31 -21.56
CA PRO A 75 11.65 4.55 -20.87
C PRO A 75 10.28 5.07 -21.29
N ILE A 76 9.56 5.71 -20.36
CA ILE A 76 8.24 6.28 -20.59
C ILE A 76 8.40 7.73 -21.06
N GLU A 77 7.81 8.04 -22.22
CA GLU A 77 7.70 9.41 -22.75
C GLU A 77 6.45 10.10 -22.18
N SER A 78 5.31 9.41 -22.15
CA SER A 78 4.08 9.92 -21.54
C SER A 78 3.34 8.85 -20.74
N PHE A 79 2.72 9.27 -19.64
CA PHE A 79 1.96 8.40 -18.75
C PHE A 79 0.64 9.10 -18.39
N GLN A 80 -0.47 8.49 -18.75
CA GLN A 80 -1.79 9.02 -18.48
C GLN A 80 -2.68 7.97 -17.82
N VAL A 81 -3.17 8.30 -16.63
CA VAL A 81 -4.19 7.50 -15.95
C VAL A 81 -5.55 8.11 -16.28
N THR A 82 -6.45 7.28 -16.79
CA THR A 82 -7.83 7.63 -17.10
C THR A 82 -8.79 6.79 -16.23
N PRO A 83 -10.10 7.05 -16.25
CA PRO A 83 -11.07 6.12 -15.68
C PRO A 83 -10.93 4.72 -16.28
N ASN A 84 -10.77 4.63 -17.60
CA ASN A 84 -10.75 3.38 -18.37
C ASN A 84 -9.47 2.55 -18.21
N GLY A 85 -8.38 3.13 -17.69
CA GLY A 85 -7.10 2.45 -17.56
C GLY A 85 -5.89 3.37 -17.65
N ILE A 86 -4.73 2.78 -17.94
CA ILE A 86 -3.44 3.43 -18.05
C ILE A 86 -3.01 3.44 -19.52
N TYR A 87 -2.65 4.62 -20.01
CA TYR A 87 -2.10 4.84 -21.34
C TYR A 87 -0.64 5.24 -21.17
N VAL A 88 0.27 4.49 -21.78
CA VAL A 88 1.71 4.77 -21.74
C VAL A 88 2.25 4.85 -23.16
N LYS A 89 2.90 5.95 -23.49
CA LYS A 89 3.74 6.04 -24.69
C LYS A 89 5.19 5.92 -24.26
N ASP A 90 5.91 4.97 -24.85
CA ASP A 90 7.32 4.78 -24.56
C ASP A 90 8.23 5.60 -25.50
N ALA A 91 9.50 5.72 -25.13
CA ALA A 91 10.50 6.46 -25.91
C ALA A 91 10.88 5.78 -27.25
N LYS A 92 10.42 4.54 -27.49
CA LYS A 92 10.55 3.85 -28.78
C LYS A 92 9.36 4.11 -29.70
N GLY A 93 8.35 4.86 -29.24
CA GLY A 93 7.15 5.22 -29.98
C GLY A 93 6.02 4.17 -29.88
N ASN A 94 6.14 3.15 -29.03
CA ASN A 94 5.06 2.20 -28.83
C ASN A 94 4.03 2.73 -27.83
N GLU A 95 2.77 2.42 -28.09
CA GLU A 95 1.65 2.71 -27.21
C GLU A 95 1.25 1.45 -26.44
N HIS A 96 1.09 1.61 -25.13
CA HIS A 96 0.67 0.59 -24.19
C HIS A 96 -0.64 1.04 -23.54
N ASN A 97 -1.74 0.48 -24.01
CA ASN A 97 -3.09 0.74 -23.54
C ASN A 97 -3.48 -0.39 -22.60
N ILE A 98 -3.41 -0.14 -21.30
CA ILE A 98 -3.71 -1.10 -20.23
C ILE A 98 -5.05 -0.70 -19.61
N GLY A 99 -6.12 -1.18 -20.20
CA GLY A 99 -7.49 -1.00 -19.73
C GLY A 99 -7.79 -1.86 -18.51
N ILE A 100 -8.59 -1.34 -17.57
CA ILE A 100 -9.19 -2.15 -16.50
C ILE A 100 -10.70 -2.11 -16.64
N THR A 101 -11.29 -3.28 -16.79
CA THR A 101 -12.74 -3.48 -16.96
C THR A 101 -13.24 -4.45 -15.88
N ALA A 102 -14.55 -4.64 -15.78
CA ALA A 102 -15.14 -5.66 -14.92
C ALA A 102 -16.14 -6.50 -15.69
N GLU A 103 -15.93 -7.81 -15.71
CA GLU A 103 -16.86 -8.80 -16.26
C GLU A 103 -17.43 -9.61 -15.09
N ASP A 104 -18.72 -9.47 -14.81
CA ASP A 104 -19.43 -10.20 -13.74
C ASP A 104 -18.79 -10.06 -12.34
N GLY A 105 -18.25 -8.87 -12.04
CA GLY A 105 -17.55 -8.58 -10.78
C GLY A 105 -16.09 -9.06 -10.73
N LYS A 106 -15.62 -9.70 -11.81
CA LYS A 106 -14.22 -10.06 -12.02
C LYS A 106 -13.47 -8.91 -12.67
N PRO A 107 -12.37 -8.42 -12.09
CA PRO A 107 -11.51 -7.42 -12.72
C PRO A 107 -10.82 -8.01 -13.96
N MET A 108 -10.83 -7.31 -15.07
CA MET A 108 -10.18 -7.75 -16.30
C MET A 108 -9.21 -6.67 -16.78
N VAL A 109 -7.99 -7.07 -17.10
CA VAL A 109 -6.99 -6.25 -17.76
C VAL A 109 -7.10 -6.48 -19.27
N VAL A 110 -7.26 -5.39 -20.02
CA VAL A 110 -7.20 -5.38 -21.48
C VAL A 110 -5.90 -4.71 -21.87
N TYR A 111 -5.05 -5.39 -22.65
CA TYR A 111 -3.77 -4.83 -23.06
C TYR A 111 -3.65 -4.79 -24.58
N ASN A 112 -3.62 -3.59 -25.17
CA ASN A 112 -3.55 -3.38 -26.62
C ASN A 112 -4.58 -4.26 -27.38
N ASN A 113 -4.10 -5.16 -28.24
CA ASN A 113 -4.92 -6.07 -29.04
C ASN A 113 -4.98 -7.50 -28.47
N TYR A 114 -4.53 -7.70 -27.23
CA TYR A 114 -4.60 -9.00 -26.57
C TYR A 114 -5.98 -9.24 -25.97
N PRO A 115 -6.42 -10.53 -25.88
CA PRO A 115 -7.65 -10.88 -25.18
C PRO A 115 -7.65 -10.36 -23.74
N PRO A 116 -8.81 -9.94 -23.20
CA PRO A 116 -8.94 -9.58 -21.79
C PRO A 116 -8.52 -10.73 -20.89
N GLU A 117 -7.75 -10.40 -19.85
CA GLU A 117 -7.29 -11.38 -18.86
C GLU A 117 -7.71 -10.97 -17.46
N PRO A 118 -7.97 -11.91 -16.54
CA PRO A 118 -8.29 -11.54 -15.17
C PRO A 118 -7.10 -10.85 -14.49
N LEU A 119 -7.37 -9.75 -13.79
CA LEU A 119 -6.40 -9.12 -12.90
C LEU A 119 -6.22 -10.04 -11.69
N ILE A 120 -5.06 -10.67 -11.56
CA ILE A 120 -4.73 -11.54 -10.42
C ILE A 120 -4.25 -10.70 -9.24
N SER A 121 -3.44 -9.68 -9.48
CA SER A 121 -2.99 -8.79 -8.42
C SER A 121 -2.68 -7.39 -8.93
N ALA A 122 -2.81 -6.42 -8.04
CA ALA A 122 -2.28 -5.08 -8.25
C ALA A 122 -1.55 -4.61 -7.01
N GLN A 123 -0.42 -3.93 -7.21
CA GLN A 123 0.40 -3.39 -6.13
C GLN A 123 0.68 -1.91 -6.38
N GLY A 124 0.60 -1.11 -5.33
CA GLY A 124 0.96 0.30 -5.30
C GLY A 124 1.66 0.66 -4.00
N PRO A 125 2.06 1.94 -3.82
CA PRO A 125 2.74 2.40 -2.61
C PRO A 125 1.81 2.36 -1.37
N ASN A 126 0.50 2.35 -1.58
CA ASN A 126 -0.50 2.33 -0.51
C ASN A 126 -1.02 0.92 -0.17
N GLY A 127 -0.50 -0.12 -0.82
CA GLY A 127 -0.83 -1.52 -0.55
C GLY A 127 -0.89 -2.37 -1.82
N SER A 128 -1.18 -3.66 -1.64
CA SER A 128 -1.51 -4.57 -2.74
C SER A 128 -2.84 -5.27 -2.49
N PHE A 129 -3.39 -5.86 -3.53
CA PHE A 129 -4.49 -6.79 -3.41
C PHE A 129 -4.32 -7.90 -4.44
N TRP A 130 -4.85 -9.08 -4.11
CA TRP A 130 -4.94 -10.21 -5.01
C TRP A 130 -6.40 -10.66 -5.15
N TYR A 131 -6.73 -11.15 -6.34
CA TYR A 131 -8.00 -11.73 -6.70
C TYR A 131 -7.84 -13.23 -6.83
N ASP A 132 -8.66 -13.98 -6.10
CA ASP A 132 -8.74 -15.42 -6.22
C ASP A 132 -9.72 -15.81 -7.34
N PRO A 133 -9.24 -16.37 -8.47
CA PRO A 133 -10.13 -16.78 -9.54
C PRO A 133 -10.97 -18.01 -9.21
N GLU A 134 -10.58 -18.83 -8.23
CA GLU A 134 -11.33 -20.02 -7.82
C GLU A 134 -12.48 -19.67 -6.90
N THR A 135 -12.22 -18.79 -5.92
CA THR A 135 -13.23 -18.39 -4.93
C THR A 135 -13.99 -17.11 -5.29
N GLY A 136 -13.50 -16.37 -6.29
CA GLY A 136 -14.08 -15.10 -6.75
C GLY A 136 -13.93 -13.96 -5.75
N LYS A 137 -13.00 -14.08 -4.79
CA LYS A 137 -12.83 -13.12 -3.68
C LYS A 137 -11.60 -12.24 -3.86
N TRP A 138 -11.71 -11.04 -3.30
CA TRP A 138 -10.61 -10.10 -3.20
C TRP A 138 -9.99 -10.16 -1.82
N HIS A 139 -8.67 -10.10 -1.81
CA HIS A 139 -7.87 -10.09 -0.61
C HIS A 139 -6.92 -8.92 -0.70
N ALA A 140 -7.02 -7.98 0.25
CA ALA A 140 -5.96 -7.00 0.41
C ALA A 140 -4.71 -7.71 0.98
N GLU A 141 -3.56 -7.26 0.55
CA GLU A 141 -2.25 -7.69 1.01
C GLU A 141 -1.58 -6.52 1.72
N ASN A 142 -0.77 -6.83 2.73
CA ASN A 142 0.05 -5.80 3.35
C ASN A 142 1.24 -5.43 2.44
N ALA A 143 1.98 -4.38 2.78
CA ALA A 143 3.17 -3.91 2.03
C ALA A 143 4.29 -4.96 1.87
N GLN A 144 4.14 -6.15 2.45
CA GLN A 144 5.07 -7.28 2.38
C GLN A 144 4.56 -8.42 1.48
N LEU A 145 3.49 -8.20 0.69
CA LEU A 145 2.88 -9.20 -0.21
C LEU A 145 2.37 -10.44 0.54
N LEU A 146 2.02 -10.28 1.81
CA LEU A 146 1.40 -11.35 2.59
C LEU A 146 -0.12 -11.19 2.51
N PRO A 147 -0.88 -12.28 2.25
CA PRO A 147 -2.32 -12.26 2.39
C PRO A 147 -2.71 -11.71 3.76
N LEU A 148 -3.71 -10.84 3.84
CA LEU A 148 -4.32 -10.41 5.12
C LEU A 148 -5.10 -11.57 5.77
N LEU A 149 -4.41 -12.66 6.06
CA LEU A 149 -4.84 -13.61 7.09
C LEU A 149 -4.76 -12.89 8.43
N GLU A 150 -5.70 -13.18 9.33
CA GLU A 150 -5.81 -12.52 10.64
C GLU A 150 -4.48 -12.60 11.43
N ALA A 151 -3.72 -13.69 11.23
CA ALA A 151 -2.39 -13.91 11.82
C ALA A 151 -1.32 -12.89 11.39
N PHE A 152 -1.42 -12.26 10.21
CA PHE A 152 -0.43 -11.31 9.70
C PHE A 152 -0.89 -9.85 9.82
N ARG A 153 -2.10 -9.61 10.36
CA ARG A 153 -2.68 -8.27 10.57
C ARG A 153 -1.83 -7.41 11.50
N ALA A 154 -1.11 -8.02 12.43
CA ALA A 154 -0.20 -7.34 13.35
C ALA A 154 1.20 -7.06 12.76
N GLY A 155 1.52 -7.56 11.57
CA GLY A 155 2.86 -7.52 10.97
C GLY A 155 3.53 -8.90 10.92
N ALA A 156 4.67 -8.98 10.23
CA ALA A 156 5.49 -10.19 10.13
C ALA A 156 6.97 -9.87 10.36
N LEU A 157 7.66 -10.77 11.06
CA LEU A 157 9.09 -10.68 11.31
C LEU A 157 9.80 -11.65 10.39
N THR A 158 10.60 -11.09 9.49
CA THR A 158 11.49 -11.85 8.62
C THR A 158 12.91 -11.73 9.17
N GLN A 159 13.49 -12.84 9.62
CA GLN A 159 14.87 -12.91 10.11
C GLN A 159 15.69 -13.86 9.25
N ALA A 160 16.91 -13.45 8.90
CA ALA A 160 17.91 -14.33 8.32
C ALA A 160 18.76 -14.95 9.43
N GLY A 161 18.77 -16.28 9.52
CA GLY A 161 19.63 -17.05 10.43
C GLY A 161 20.52 -18.03 9.67
N ALA A 162 21.40 -18.72 10.38
CA ALA A 162 22.35 -19.69 9.80
C ALA A 162 21.68 -20.87 9.04
N GLY A 163 20.37 -21.08 9.24
CA GLY A 163 19.56 -22.11 8.57
C GLY A 163 18.59 -21.59 7.50
N GLY A 164 18.68 -20.31 7.10
CA GLY A 164 17.80 -19.70 6.11
C GLY A 164 16.97 -18.54 6.66
N VAL A 165 16.05 -18.06 5.83
CA VAL A 165 15.15 -16.94 6.17
C VAL A 165 13.86 -17.50 6.79
N ILE A 166 13.52 -17.04 8.00
CA ILE A 166 12.30 -17.44 8.72
C ILE A 166 11.39 -16.22 8.81
N THR A 167 10.14 -16.37 8.35
CA THR A 167 9.08 -15.36 8.51
C THR A 167 8.05 -15.84 9.52
N LYS A 168 7.86 -15.10 10.62
CA LYS A 168 6.84 -15.40 11.65
C LYS A 168 5.73 -14.35 11.64
N PRO A 169 4.44 -14.76 11.60
CA PRO A 169 3.31 -13.87 11.81
C PRO A 169 3.30 -13.30 13.24
N GLY A 170 2.90 -12.04 13.40
CA GLY A 170 2.61 -11.42 14.71
C GLY A 170 3.70 -10.48 15.25
N ASP A 171 4.92 -10.54 14.73
CA ASP A 171 6.01 -9.68 15.14
C ASP A 171 6.25 -8.59 14.09
N ASN A 172 5.68 -7.42 14.30
CA ASN A 172 5.96 -6.27 13.44
C ASN A 172 7.40 -5.80 13.64
N ILE A 173 8.20 -5.65 12.58
CA ILE A 173 9.48 -4.94 12.66
C ILE A 173 9.29 -3.42 12.88
N MET A 174 8.07 -2.90 12.68
CA MET A 174 7.68 -1.56 13.16
C MET A 174 7.40 -1.55 14.68
N ASN A 175 7.37 -2.72 15.34
CA ASN A 175 7.65 -2.82 16.77
C ASN A 175 9.19 -2.85 16.91
N ILE A 176 9.79 -1.65 16.83
CA ILE A 176 11.22 -1.41 17.06
C ILE A 176 11.51 -1.64 18.55
N SER A 177 11.50 -2.90 18.96
CA SER A 177 12.09 -3.37 20.22
C SER A 177 13.26 -4.33 19.97
N GLY A 178 13.56 -4.67 18.71
CA GLY A 178 14.50 -5.74 18.36
C GLY A 178 15.79 -5.36 17.63
N LEU A 179 16.00 -4.11 17.20
CA LEU A 179 17.20 -3.72 16.43
C LEU A 179 17.91 -2.52 17.05
N GLY A 180 18.91 -2.83 17.89
CA GLY A 180 20.16 -2.09 17.99
C GLY A 180 20.08 -0.60 18.35
N GLY A 181 19.78 -0.30 19.61
CA GLY A 181 20.05 1.00 20.22
C GLY A 181 19.95 0.90 21.73
N SER A 182 21.07 0.94 22.44
CA SER A 182 21.11 0.89 23.90
C SER A 182 20.50 2.16 24.50
N GLY A 183 19.21 2.12 24.81
CA GLY A 183 18.52 3.17 25.55
C GLY A 183 17.01 2.97 25.52
N ALA A 184 16.40 2.78 26.71
CA ALA A 184 14.97 2.49 26.90
C ALA A 184 14.00 3.62 26.49
N PHE A 185 14.45 4.61 25.72
CA PHE A 185 13.71 5.85 25.42
C PHE A 185 13.82 6.31 23.96
N ASN A 186 14.14 5.42 23.03
CA ASN A 186 14.23 5.78 21.61
C ASN A 186 12.91 5.47 20.88
N LEU A 187 11.84 6.21 21.21
CA LEU A 187 10.57 6.15 20.48
C LEU A 187 10.55 7.22 19.37
N PRO A 188 9.97 6.95 18.17
CA PRO A 188 9.92 7.91 17.05
C PRO A 188 9.18 9.22 17.37
N SER A 189 8.34 9.22 18.40
CA SER A 189 7.58 10.37 18.88
C SER A 189 8.29 11.18 19.97
N LEU A 190 9.48 10.74 20.41
CA LEU A 190 10.24 11.42 21.44
C LEU A 190 11.26 12.38 20.81
N PRO A 191 11.44 13.58 21.36
CA PRO A 191 12.47 14.50 20.90
C PRO A 191 13.86 13.85 21.01
N PRO A 192 14.72 13.96 19.98
CA PRO A 192 16.06 13.37 20.01
C PRO A 192 17.01 14.08 20.99
N GLU A 193 16.69 15.32 21.36
CA GLU A 193 17.49 16.12 22.30
C GLU A 193 17.12 15.81 23.76
N PRO A 194 18.09 15.47 24.64
CA PRO A 194 17.83 15.08 26.03
C PRO A 194 17.05 16.14 26.84
N GLY A 195 17.31 17.43 26.59
CA GLY A 195 16.60 18.53 27.25
C GLY A 195 15.12 18.59 26.86
N MET A 196 14.81 18.36 25.59
CA MET A 196 13.45 18.34 25.07
C MET A 196 12.68 17.09 25.53
N LEU A 197 13.36 15.96 25.68
CA LEU A 197 12.79 14.74 26.26
C LEU A 197 12.35 14.96 27.72
N ILE A 198 13.19 15.59 28.53
CA ILE A 198 12.86 15.90 29.94
C ILE A 198 11.66 16.85 30.00
N LEU A 199 11.63 17.89 29.16
CA LEU A 199 10.50 18.82 29.07
C LEU A 199 9.20 18.10 28.67
N TYR A 200 9.27 17.21 27.68
CA TYR A 200 8.14 16.41 27.21
C TYR A 200 7.57 15.52 28.33
N LEU A 201 8.44 14.81 29.05
CA LEU A 201 8.03 13.95 30.17
C LEU A 201 7.40 14.77 31.31
N CYS A 202 7.97 15.93 31.64
CA CYS A 202 7.39 16.85 32.62
C CYS A 202 5.99 17.32 32.20
N MET A 203 5.81 17.75 30.95
CA MET A 203 4.51 18.18 30.42
C MET A 203 3.47 17.06 30.48
N LEU A 204 3.87 15.83 30.16
CA LEU A 204 3.00 14.66 30.21
C LEU A 204 2.53 14.40 31.64
N VAL A 205 3.43 14.40 32.63
CA VAL A 205 3.07 14.23 34.05
C VAL A 205 2.17 15.36 34.54
N PHE A 206 2.45 16.62 34.16
CA PHE A 206 1.61 17.76 34.52
C PHE A 206 0.20 17.67 33.91
N SER A 207 0.08 17.19 32.68
CA SER A 207 -1.23 17.01 32.04
C SER A 207 -2.08 15.97 32.77
N ILE A 208 -1.50 14.82 33.14
CA ILE A 208 -2.20 13.75 33.86
C ILE A 208 -2.61 14.21 35.26
N THR A 209 -1.69 14.85 35.99
CA THR A 209 -1.99 15.34 37.35
C THR A 209 -3.01 16.48 37.34
N GLY A 210 -2.96 17.37 36.36
CA GLY A 210 -3.94 18.43 36.15
C GLY A 210 -5.34 17.89 35.84
N ILE A 211 -5.45 16.91 34.94
CA ILE A 211 -6.72 16.25 34.60
C ILE A 211 -7.31 15.56 35.84
N ASN A 212 -6.50 14.82 36.59
CA ASN A 212 -6.95 14.14 37.81
C ASN A 212 -7.43 15.12 38.89
N ALA A 213 -6.78 16.28 39.04
CA ALA A 213 -7.21 17.32 39.97
C ALA A 213 -8.57 17.94 39.58
N ILE A 214 -8.81 18.15 38.28
CA ILE A 214 -10.07 18.69 37.76
C ILE A 214 -11.21 17.67 37.95
N LEU A 215 -10.99 16.42 37.57
CA LEU A 215 -11.95 15.33 37.73
C LEU A 215 -12.29 15.07 39.20
N GLY A 216 -11.29 15.09 40.09
CA GLY A 216 -11.49 14.96 41.53
C GLY A 216 -12.31 16.10 42.15
N ARG A 217 -12.13 17.34 41.68
CA ARG A 217 -12.96 18.50 42.10
C ARG A 217 -14.40 18.39 41.60
N HIS A 218 -14.61 17.91 40.38
CA HIS A 218 -15.96 17.66 39.84
C HIS A 218 -16.70 16.58 40.64
N ALA A 219 -16.04 15.46 40.94
CA ALA A 219 -16.64 14.38 41.75
C ALA A 219 -17.07 14.87 43.15
N LYS A 220 -16.24 15.67 43.82
CA LYS A 220 -16.56 16.25 45.13
C LYS A 220 -17.73 17.25 45.07
N ARG A 221 -17.85 18.04 44.00
CA ARG A 221 -18.98 18.98 43.80
C ARG A 221 -20.31 18.24 43.57
N HIS A 222 -20.30 17.12 42.85
CA HIS A 222 -21.50 16.30 42.67
C HIS A 222 -21.92 15.56 43.95
N ALA A 223 -20.97 15.08 44.75
CA ALA A 223 -21.26 14.43 46.03
C ALA A 223 -21.89 15.40 47.05
N LYS A 224 -21.48 16.69 47.06
CA LYS A 224 -22.03 17.70 47.98
C LYS A 224 -23.46 18.12 47.62
N LYS A 225 -23.84 18.11 46.33
CA LYS A 225 -25.21 18.42 45.87
C LYS A 225 -26.24 17.32 46.17
N ARG A 226 -25.82 16.09 46.50
CA ARG A 226 -26.73 14.97 46.85
C ARG A 226 -26.99 14.82 48.35
N ARG A 227 -26.42 15.69 49.19
CA ARG A 227 -26.56 15.66 50.66
C ARG A 227 -27.39 16.83 51.23
N VAL A 228 -28.11 17.55 50.37
CA VAL A 228 -29.08 18.59 50.75
C VAL A 228 -30.45 18.12 50.29
#